data_AF-A0A4S0VF70-F1
#
_entry.id   AF-A0A4S0VF70-F1
#
_cell.length_a   1.000
_cell.length_b   1.000
_cell.length_c   1.000
_cell.angle_alpha   90.00
_cell.angle_beta   90.00
_cell.angle_gamma   90.00
#
_symmetry.space_group_name_H-M   'P 1'
#
loop_
_entity.id
_entity.type
_entity.pdbx_description
1 polymer ?
#
loop_
_entity_poly.entity_id
_entity_poly.type
_entity_poly.pdbx_seq_one_letter_code
_entity_poly.pdbx_strand_id
1 'polypeptide(L)'
;MSTTDLTFNTMRLYQKDGQIIRAVFDEAAQVVRFNDFSRMVSGEFPYQRYNNTEFDLARAVMVAYDHGIYTYTRQAPRRDPDAKVKEIRL
;
A
#
# COMPACT_ATOMS: atom_id res chain seq x y z
N MET A 1 13.18 -7.84 8.40
CA MET A 1 13.81 -7.13 7.27
C MET A 1 12.98 -5.89 6.99
N SER A 2 13.62 -4.76 6.67
CA SER A 2 12.90 -3.54 6.28
C SER A 2 12.26 -3.75 4.91
N THR A 3 10.98 -3.42 4.75
CA THR A 3 10.23 -3.56 3.50
C THR A 3 9.94 -2.19 2.91
N THR A 4 10.35 -2.01 1.65
CA THR A 4 10.10 -0.79 0.87
C THR A 4 9.11 -0.99 -0.26
N ASP A 5 8.82 -2.23 -0.66
CA ASP A 5 7.82 -2.56 -1.68
C ASP A 5 7.01 -3.76 -1.22
N LEU A 6 5.69 -3.63 -1.22
CA LEU A 6 4.77 -4.64 -0.75
C LEU A 6 3.51 -4.64 -1.61
N THR A 7 3.18 -5.80 -2.18
CA THR A 7 1.85 -6.04 -2.74
C THR A 7 1.11 -6.99 -1.81
N PHE A 8 -0.07 -6.57 -1.33
CA PHE A 8 -0.84 -7.32 -0.35
C PHE A 8 -2.34 -7.32 -0.65
N ASN A 9 -3.00 -8.40 -0.24
CA ASN A 9 -4.45 -8.50 -0.18
C ASN A 9 -4.90 -8.18 1.25
N THR A 10 -5.79 -7.19 1.39
CA THR A 10 -6.33 -6.77 2.69
C THR A 10 -7.37 -7.76 3.25
N MET A 11 -7.78 -8.74 2.44
CA MET A 11 -8.88 -9.68 2.72
C MET A 11 -10.24 -9.01 2.95
N ARG A 12 -10.35 -7.69 2.74
CA ARG A 12 -11.63 -6.98 2.79
C ARG A 12 -12.45 -7.33 1.54
N LEU A 13 -13.69 -7.76 1.76
CA LEU A 13 -14.57 -8.33 0.73
C LEU A 13 -15.25 -7.26 -0.14
N TYR A 14 -14.47 -6.36 -0.74
CA TYR A 14 -15.00 -5.41 -1.74
C TYR A 14 -15.09 -6.04 -3.15
N GLN A 15 -14.31 -7.09 -3.41
CA GLN A 15 -14.34 -7.90 -4.63
C GLN A 15 -14.24 -9.39 -4.27
N LYS A 16 -14.58 -10.27 -5.23
CA LYS A 16 -14.61 -11.73 -5.06
C LYS A 16 -13.27 -12.30 -4.53
N ASP A 17 -12.16 -11.69 -4.92
CA ASP A 17 -10.81 -12.13 -4.57
C ASP A 17 -10.14 -11.24 -3.50
N GLY A 18 -10.89 -10.34 -2.85
CA GLY A 18 -10.38 -9.37 -1.88
C GLY A 18 -9.92 -8.05 -2.50
N GLN A 19 -9.22 -7.21 -1.73
CA GLN A 19 -8.73 -5.90 -2.16
C GLN A 19 -7.20 -5.95 -2.23
N ILE A 20 -6.66 -5.80 -3.44
CA ILE A 20 -5.22 -5.87 -3.69
C ILE A 20 -4.63 -4.47 -3.76
N ILE A 21 -3.63 -4.22 -2.92
CA ILE A 21 -2.93 -2.94 -2.83
C ILE A 21 -1.42 -3.18 -3.02
N ARG A 22 -0.78 -2.35 -3.85
CA ARG A 22 0.68 -2.21 -3.87
C ARG A 22 1.08 -0.94 -3.15
N ALA A 23 2.04 -1.04 -2.25
CA ALA A 23 2.59 0.05 -1.46
C ALA A 23 4.11 0.10 -1.65
N VAL A 24 4.62 1.29 -1.96
CA VAL A 24 6.05 1.55 -2.12
C VAL A 24 6.43 2.69 -1.19
N PHE A 25 7.34 2.42 -0.27
CA PHE A 25 7.99 3.43 0.56
C PHE A 25 9.21 4.00 -0.17
N ASP A 26 9.17 5.30 -0.45
CA ASP A 26 10.26 6.08 -1.00
C ASP A 26 11.03 6.73 0.16
N GLU A 27 12.19 6.15 0.48
CA GLU A 27 13.04 6.59 1.59
C GLU A 27 13.64 7.99 1.35
N ALA A 28 13.91 8.37 0.09
CA ALA A 28 14.48 9.68 -0.22
C ALA A 28 13.47 10.80 0.01
N ALA A 29 12.21 10.57 -0.37
CA ALA A 29 11.12 11.53 -0.18
C ALA A 29 10.39 11.38 1.17
N GLN A 30 10.65 10.30 1.93
CA GLN A 30 9.93 9.96 3.16
C GLN A 30 8.41 9.90 2.96
N VAL A 31 7.97 9.26 1.86
CA VAL A 31 6.56 9.08 1.52
C VAL A 31 6.25 7.63 1.19
N VAL A 32 5.02 7.21 1.46
CA VAL A 32 4.47 5.95 0.94
C VAL A 32 3.53 6.30 -0.22
N ARG A 33 3.76 5.66 -1.36
CA ARG A 33 2.85 5.68 -2.51
C ARG A 33 2.14 4.36 -2.59
N PHE A 34 0.83 4.37 -2.76
CA PHE A 34 0.04 3.16 -2.89
C PHE A 34 -0.91 3.21 -4.08
N ASN A 35 -1.29 2.02 -4.53
CA ASN A 35 -2.28 1.80 -5.56
C ASN A 35 -3.21 0.66 -5.17
N ASP A 36 -4.49 0.98 -5.00
CA ASP A 36 -5.58 0.02 -4.84
C ASP A 36 -6.12 -0.35 -6.23
N PHE A 37 -5.76 -1.55 -6.68
CA PHE A 37 -6.17 -2.06 -8.00
C PHE A 37 -7.66 -2.41 -8.06
N SER A 38 -8.29 -2.67 -6.93
CA SER A 38 -9.70 -3.03 -6.86
C SER A 38 -10.61 -1.81 -7.05
N ARG A 39 -10.16 -0.63 -6.62
CA ARG A 39 -10.94 0.62 -6.74
C ARG A 39 -10.33 1.63 -7.70
N MET A 40 -9.19 1.31 -8.32
CA MET A 40 -8.41 2.23 -9.17
C MET A 40 -8.06 3.52 -8.42
N VAL A 41 -7.77 3.40 -7.12
CA VAL A 41 -7.43 4.53 -6.26
C VAL A 41 -5.92 4.55 -6.05
N SER A 42 -5.34 5.72 -6.21
CA SER A 42 -3.90 5.92 -6.08
C SER A 42 -3.64 7.11 -5.19
N GLY A 43 -2.71 6.95 -4.26
CA GLY A 43 -2.49 7.95 -3.22
C GLY A 43 -1.06 7.95 -2.71
N GLU A 44 -0.66 9.06 -2.11
CA GLU A 44 0.58 9.15 -1.37
C GLU A 44 0.39 9.90 -0.05
N PHE A 45 1.21 9.55 0.94
CA PHE A 45 1.20 10.20 2.24
C PHE A 45 2.62 10.23 2.85
N PRO A 46 2.93 11.24 3.69
CA PRO A 46 4.19 11.31 4.41
C PRO A 46 4.32 10.15 5.39
N TYR A 47 5.49 9.53 5.47
CA TYR A 47 5.72 8.38 6.32
C TYR A 47 7.17 8.35 6.79
N GLN A 48 7.37 8.43 8.11
CA GLN A 48 8.68 8.46 8.75
C GLN A 48 8.80 7.27 9.70
N ARG A 49 9.39 6.16 9.23
CA ARG A 49 9.71 5.00 10.09
C ARG A 49 11.00 4.34 9.64
N TYR A 50 11.85 4.03 10.62
CA TYR A 50 13.20 3.49 10.43
C TYR A 50 13.26 1.97 10.34
N ASN A 51 12.19 1.25 10.69
CA ASN A 51 12.10 -0.21 10.61
C ASN A 51 10.71 -0.64 10.10
N ASN A 52 10.55 -0.67 8.78
CA ASN A 52 9.30 -1.10 8.17
C ASN A 52 9.20 -2.62 8.11
N THR A 53 8.34 -3.22 8.91
CA THR A 53 7.88 -4.57 8.57
C THR A 53 6.80 -4.48 7.48
N GLU A 54 6.54 -5.60 6.81
CA GLU A 54 5.44 -5.71 5.84
C GLU A 54 4.09 -5.37 6.49
N PHE A 55 3.90 -5.84 7.72
CA PHE A 55 2.69 -5.56 8.50
C PHE A 55 2.56 -4.08 8.83
N ASP A 56 3.65 -3.43 9.23
CA ASP A 56 3.67 -1.99 9.53
C ASP A 56 3.33 -1.14 8.30
N LEU A 57 3.94 -1.46 7.15
CA LEU A 57 3.69 -0.75 5.91
C LEU A 57 2.24 -0.93 5.44
N ALA A 58 1.73 -2.17 5.48
CA ALA A 58 0.34 -2.46 5.14
C ALA A 58 -0.64 -1.73 6.08
N ARG A 59 -0.39 -1.76 7.39
CA ARG A 59 -1.20 -1.05 8.39
C ARG A 59 -1.20 0.45 8.16
N ALA A 60 -0.04 1.04 7.88
CA ALA A 60 0.07 2.47 7.61
C ALA A 60 -0.76 2.89 6.39
N VAL A 61 -0.68 2.10 5.32
CA VAL A 61 -1.48 2.32 4.10
C VAL A 61 -2.97 2.21 4.40
N MET A 62 -3.41 1.20 5.15
CA MET A 62 -4.83 1.06 5.48
C MET A 62 -5.35 2.18 6.37
N VAL A 63 -4.58 2.61 7.37
CA VAL A 63 -4.93 3.78 8.17
C VAL A 63 -5.05 5.02 7.29
N ALA A 64 -4.07 5.22 6.39
CA ALA A 64 -4.13 6.37 5.50
C ALA A 64 -5.36 6.34 4.59
N TYR A 65 -5.62 5.17 4.00
CA TYR A 65 -6.72 4.92 3.09
C TYR A 65 -8.09 5.11 3.75
N ASP A 66 -8.32 4.48 4.91
CA ASP A 66 -9.61 4.47 5.60
C ASP A 66 -9.99 5.85 6.15
N HIS A 67 -9.00 6.62 6.58
CA HIS A 67 -9.20 7.96 7.11
C HIS A 67 -9.10 9.06 6.04
N GLY A 68 -8.77 8.72 4.79
CA GLY A 68 -8.63 9.70 3.71
C GLY A 68 -7.45 10.67 3.89
N ILE A 69 -6.43 10.30 4.67
CA ILE A 69 -5.26 11.15 4.98
C ILE A 69 -4.12 10.93 3.97
N TYR A 70 -4.47 10.99 2.68
CA TYR A 70 -3.53 10.87 1.57
C TYR A 70 -3.90 11.85 0.45
N THR A 71 -2.92 12.21 -0.35
CA THR A 71 -3.14 13.00 -1.56
C THR A 71 -3.38 12.07 -2.74
N TYR A 72 -4.47 12.25 -3.48
CA TYR A 72 -4.70 11.52 -4.72
C TYR A 72 -3.60 11.83 -5.73
N THR A 73 -3.00 10.80 -6.30
CA THR A 73 -1.92 10.95 -7.28
C THR A 73 -2.10 10.03 -8.47
N ARG A 74 -1.71 10.50 -9.66
CA ARG A 74 -1.62 9.66 -10.86
C ARG A 74 -0.31 8.90 -10.95
N GLN A 75 0.69 9.25 -10.12
CA GLN A 75 2.00 8.60 -10.07
C GLN A 75 2.02 7.41 -9.11
N ALA A 76 1.01 6.54 -9.22
CA ALA A 76 0.95 5.33 -8.42
C ALA A 76 1.93 4.26 -8.94
N PRO A 77 2.45 3.40 -8.05
CA PRO A 77 3.17 2.22 -8.48
C PRO A 77 2.25 1.36 -9.38
N ARG A 78 2.75 1.01 -10.57
CA ARG A 78 2.04 0.12 -11.50
C ARG A 78 1.90 -1.27 -10.89
N ARG A 79 0.95 -2.07 -11.38
CA ARG A 79 0.96 -3.50 -11.02
C ARG A 79 2.18 -4.13 -11.66
N ASP A 80 3.04 -4.74 -10.85
CA ASP A 80 4.01 -5.70 -11.35
C ASP A 80 3.28 -7.05 -11.46
N PRO A 81 3.08 -7.60 -12.66
CA PRO A 81 2.36 -8.86 -12.85
C PRO A 81 3.03 -10.06 -12.15
N ASP A 82 4.34 -9.97 -11.87
CA ASP A 82 5.11 -11.04 -11.21
C ASP A 82 5.25 -10.82 -9.69
N ALA A 83 4.71 -9.73 -9.15
CA ALA A 83 4.78 -9.46 -7.72
C ALA A 83 3.98 -10.50 -6.92
N LYS A 84 4.64 -11.11 -5.93
CA LYS A 84 3.97 -11.98 -4.95
C LYS A 84 2.97 -11.15 -4.14
N VAL A 85 1.69 -11.51 -4.23
CA VAL A 85 0.64 -10.94 -3.39
C VAL A 85 0.67 -11.63 -2.04
N LYS A 86 0.92 -10.87 -0.98
CA LYS A 86 0.88 -11.39 0.39
C LYS A 86 -0.52 -11.23 0.98
N GLU A 87 -1.01 -12.25 1.67
CA GLU A 87 -2.22 -12.11 2.47
C GLU A 87 -1.85 -11.47 3.81
N ILE A 88 -2.39 -10.27 4.08
CA ILE A 88 -2.17 -9.58 5.35
C ILE A 88 -3.53 -9.32 5.99
N ARG A 89 -3.74 -9.97 7.13
CA ARG A 89 -4.92 -9.75 7.97
C ARG A 89 -4.62 -8.61 8.95
N LEU A 90 -5.17 -7.44 8.66
CA LEU A 90 -5.01 -6.20 9.43
C LEU A 90 -6.15 -5.97 10.42
#